data_AF-A0A956W9P1-F1
#
_entry.id   AF-A0A956W9P1-F1
#
_cell.length_a   1.000
_cell.length_b   1.000
_cell.length_c   1.000
_cell.angle_alpha   90.00
_cell.angle_beta   90.00
_cell.angle_gamma   90.00
#
_symmetry.space_group_name_H-M   'P 1'
#
loop_
_entity.id
_entity.type
_entity.pdbx_description
1 polymer ?
#
loop_
_entity_poly.entity_id
_entity_poly.type
_entity_poly.pdbx_seq_one_letter_code
_entity_poly.pdbx_strand_id
1 'polypeptide(L)'
;MRSDDGGEHWREVSGNLPSDFGFPIDVHAHEPETVFVIPITSDSEHFPPEGKLRVYRSRTGGDEWEPLTKGLPQENCFVNIFRDAMCVDQMDPCGIYFGTTGGQVYASNDGGESWNAIVHDLPSVYSVEVQTLP
;
A
#
# COMPACT_ATOMS: atom_id res chain seq x y z
N MET A 1 -9.31 9.49 -4.31
CA MET A 1 -9.67 10.58 -5.26
C MET A 1 -8.58 10.69 -6.30
N ARG A 2 -8.92 11.05 -7.55
CA ARG A 2 -7.98 11.32 -8.65
C ARG A 2 -8.35 12.65 -9.32
N SER A 3 -7.33 13.37 -9.79
CA SER A 3 -7.48 14.52 -10.67
C SER A 3 -6.63 14.29 -11.91
N ASP A 4 -7.15 14.72 -13.07
CA ASP A 4 -6.47 14.67 -14.37
C ASP A 4 -6.16 16.07 -14.92
N ASP A 5 -6.39 17.12 -14.12
CA ASP A 5 -6.30 18.53 -14.51
C ASP A 5 -5.50 19.37 -13.49
N GLY A 6 -4.50 18.77 -12.86
CA GLY A 6 -3.62 19.47 -11.92
C GLY A 6 -4.29 19.81 -10.58
N GLY A 7 -5.37 19.11 -10.24
CA GLY A 7 -6.07 19.26 -8.96
C GLY A 7 -7.24 20.24 -8.99
N GLU A 8 -7.63 20.76 -10.16
CA GLU A 8 -8.80 21.64 -10.29
C GLU A 8 -10.11 20.87 -10.00
N HIS A 9 -10.23 19.65 -10.53
CA HIS A 9 -11.35 18.77 -10.27
C HIS A 9 -10.86 17.41 -9.76
N TRP A 10 -11.59 16.88 -8.79
CA TRP A 10 -11.33 15.57 -8.21
C TRP A 10 -12.54 14.67 -8.39
N ARG A 11 -12.30 13.45 -8.85
CA ARG A 11 -13.31 12.39 -8.93
C ARG A 11 -12.99 11.26 -7.96
N GLU A 12 -14.04 10.65 -7.44
CA GLU A 12 -13.89 9.44 -6.65
C GLU A 12 -13.42 8.28 -7.52
N VAL A 13 -12.47 7.51 -6.98
CA VAL A 13 -11.83 6.36 -7.60
C VAL A 13 -11.65 5.26 -6.54
N SER A 14 -12.66 5.10 -5.69
CA SER A 14 -12.64 4.06 -4.66
C SER A 14 -13.05 2.71 -5.26
N GLY A 15 -13.81 2.72 -6.36
CA GLY A 15 -14.21 1.53 -7.11
C GLY A 15 -14.77 0.43 -6.21
N ASN A 16 -14.06 -0.70 -6.19
CA ASN A 16 -14.38 -1.90 -5.41
C ASN A 16 -13.49 -2.09 -4.15
N LEU A 17 -12.84 -1.03 -3.65
CA LEU A 17 -12.09 -1.12 -2.38
C LEU A 17 -13.03 -1.53 -1.23
N PRO A 18 -12.53 -2.32 -0.26
CA PRO A 18 -13.33 -2.73 0.90
C PRO A 18 -13.59 -1.58 1.89
N SER A 19 -12.84 -0.49 1.76
CA SER A 19 -12.89 0.71 2.59
C SER A 19 -12.28 1.86 1.78
N ASP A 20 -12.84 3.05 1.90
CA ASP A 20 -12.30 4.30 1.38
C ASP A 20 -11.31 4.97 2.37
N PHE A 21 -11.06 4.33 3.51
CA PHE A 21 -10.20 4.83 4.56
C PHE A 21 -8.81 4.16 4.56
N GLY A 22 -7.77 4.98 4.65
CA GLY A 22 -6.38 4.56 4.58
C GLY A 22 -5.44 5.76 4.61
N PHE A 23 -4.14 5.49 4.74
CA PHE A 23 -3.13 6.55 4.79
C PHE A 23 -2.18 6.52 3.59
N PRO A 24 -1.45 5.43 3.30
CA PRO A 24 -0.47 5.44 2.23
C PRO A 24 -1.12 5.33 0.85
N ILE A 25 -0.50 6.00 -0.12
CA ILE A 25 -0.71 5.80 -1.55
C ILE A 25 0.64 5.97 -2.24
N ASP A 26 0.94 5.10 -3.20
CA ASP A 26 2.15 5.23 -4.02
C ASP A 26 1.88 4.83 -5.47
N VAL A 27 2.68 5.34 -6.40
CA VAL A 27 2.53 5.17 -7.85
C VAL A 27 3.71 4.37 -8.38
N HIS A 28 3.44 3.34 -9.17
CA HIS A 28 4.49 2.54 -9.80
C HIS A 28 5.45 3.41 -10.62
N ALA A 29 6.76 3.20 -10.45
CA ALA A 29 7.79 4.05 -11.04
C ALA A 29 7.76 4.13 -12.58
N HIS A 30 7.30 3.06 -13.23
CA HIS A 30 7.29 2.95 -14.71
C HIS A 30 5.89 2.87 -15.32
N GLU A 31 4.82 2.89 -14.51
CA GLU A 31 3.45 2.69 -14.95
C GLU A 31 2.52 3.69 -14.23
N PRO A 32 2.28 4.88 -14.79
CA PRO A 32 1.63 5.98 -14.05
C PRO A 32 0.17 5.72 -13.67
N GLU A 33 -0.49 4.76 -14.32
CA GLU A 33 -1.85 4.31 -13.99
C GLU A 33 -1.86 3.16 -12.97
N THR A 34 -0.68 2.66 -12.58
CA THR A 34 -0.54 1.63 -11.56
C THR A 34 -0.31 2.29 -10.20
N VAL A 35 -1.30 2.16 -9.30
CA VAL A 35 -1.29 2.78 -7.98
C VAL A 35 -1.55 1.74 -6.90
N PHE A 36 -0.96 1.96 -5.72
CA PHE A 36 -1.08 1.05 -4.59
C PHE A 36 -1.62 1.78 -3.36
N VAL A 37 -2.50 1.11 -2.61
CA VAL A 37 -3.02 1.59 -1.31
C VAL A 37 -3.11 0.44 -0.31
N ILE A 38 -3.17 0.77 0.97
CA ILE A 38 -3.39 -0.21 2.05
C ILE A 38 -4.56 0.29 2.91
N PRO A 39 -5.80 -0.14 2.61
CA PRO A 39 -6.99 0.29 3.34
C PRO A 39 -7.03 -0.28 4.77
N ILE A 40 -7.59 0.52 5.67
CA ILE A 40 -7.98 0.12 7.03
C ILE A 40 -9.49 0.33 7.21
N THR A 41 -10.06 -0.23 8.28
CA THR A 41 -11.51 -0.36 8.44
C THR A 41 -12.22 0.99 8.57
N SER A 42 -11.74 1.89 9.42
CA SER A 42 -12.32 3.24 9.59
C SER A 42 -11.39 4.17 10.38
N ASP A 43 -11.83 5.40 10.63
CA ASP A 43 -11.21 6.39 11.53
C ASP A 43 -11.28 5.99 13.02
N SER A 44 -12.17 5.06 13.37
CA SER A 44 -12.28 4.50 14.71
C SER A 44 -11.62 3.12 14.85
N GLU A 45 -11.43 2.42 13.73
CA GLU A 45 -10.85 1.08 13.65
C GLU A 45 -9.63 1.07 12.72
N HIS A 46 -8.48 1.43 13.29
CA HIS A 46 -7.20 1.55 12.58
C HIS A 46 -6.51 0.20 12.32
N PHE A 47 -7.21 -0.76 11.74
CA PHE A 47 -6.67 -2.06 11.31
C PHE A 47 -7.32 -2.52 9.99
N PRO A 48 -6.69 -3.46 9.24
CA PRO A 48 -7.17 -3.86 7.93
C PRO A 48 -8.55 -4.52 8.01
N PRO A 49 -9.43 -4.31 7.01
CA PRO A 49 -10.74 -4.95 6.97
C PRO A 49 -10.65 -6.47 7.16
N GLU A 50 -11.55 -7.02 7.97
CA GLU A 50 -11.60 -8.44 8.35
C GLU A 50 -10.34 -8.96 9.07
N GLY A 51 -9.45 -8.08 9.55
CA GLY A 51 -8.17 -8.48 10.13
C GLY A 51 -7.22 -9.14 9.12
N LYS A 52 -7.36 -8.82 7.82
CA LYS A 52 -6.55 -9.37 6.73
C LYS A 52 -5.74 -8.25 6.06
N LEU A 53 -4.42 -8.32 6.16
CA LEU A 53 -3.54 -7.34 5.53
C LEU A 53 -3.48 -7.59 4.02
N ARG A 54 -3.77 -6.55 3.23
CA ARG A 54 -3.77 -6.59 1.77
C ARG A 54 -3.24 -5.26 1.24
N VAL A 55 -2.35 -5.32 0.26
CA VAL A 55 -2.06 -4.16 -0.59
C VAL A 55 -3.04 -4.22 -1.75
N TYR A 56 -3.76 -3.14 -2.04
CA TYR A 56 -4.61 -3.08 -3.22
C TYR A 56 -3.86 -2.37 -4.33
N ARG A 57 -3.87 -2.96 -5.52
CA ARG A 57 -3.32 -2.38 -6.75
C ARG A 57 -4.46 -2.02 -7.68
N SER A 58 -4.40 -0.84 -8.27
CA SER A 58 -5.15 -0.51 -9.47
C SER A 58 -4.18 -0.34 -10.61
N ARG A 59 -4.55 -0.75 -11.83
CA ARG A 59 -3.82 -0.48 -13.08
C ARG A 59 -4.57 0.49 -14.00
N THR A 60 -5.64 1.10 -13.47
CA THR A 60 -6.55 2.02 -14.17
C THR A 60 -6.55 3.41 -13.51
N GLY A 61 -5.58 3.68 -12.63
CA GLY A 61 -5.50 4.89 -11.82
C GLY A 61 -6.67 5.05 -10.82
N GLY A 62 -7.24 3.92 -10.37
CA GLY A 62 -8.16 3.85 -9.23
C GLY A 62 -9.59 3.42 -9.54
N ASP A 63 -9.96 3.06 -10.76
CA ASP A 63 -11.35 2.66 -11.03
C ASP A 63 -11.63 1.18 -10.67
N GLU A 64 -10.63 0.33 -10.80
CA GLU A 64 -10.69 -1.10 -10.45
C GLU A 64 -9.47 -1.49 -9.62
N TRP A 65 -9.68 -2.27 -8.57
CA TRP A 65 -8.67 -2.66 -7.60
C TRP A 65 -8.61 -4.17 -7.41
N GLU A 66 -7.41 -4.72 -7.33
CA GLU A 66 -7.17 -6.12 -7.00
C GLU A 66 -6.43 -6.24 -5.65
N PRO A 67 -6.84 -7.17 -4.77
CA PRO A 67 -6.13 -7.43 -3.52
C PRO A 67 -4.89 -8.29 -3.76
N LEU A 68 -3.73 -7.79 -3.33
CA LEU A 68 -2.46 -8.49 -3.31
C LEU A 68 -2.18 -9.01 -1.90
N THR A 69 -2.11 -10.33 -1.74
CA THR A 69 -2.19 -10.99 -0.42
C THR A 69 -1.11 -12.02 -0.15
N LYS A 70 -0.43 -12.52 -1.19
CA LYS A 70 0.50 -13.64 -1.07
C LYS A 70 1.69 -13.26 -0.19
N GLY A 71 1.79 -13.92 0.98
CA GLY A 71 2.84 -13.64 1.97
C GLY A 71 2.45 -12.64 3.06
N LEU A 72 1.25 -12.05 3.00
CA LEU A 72 0.72 -11.15 4.03
C LEU A 72 -0.21 -11.90 5.01
N PRO A 73 -0.30 -11.50 6.29
CA PRO A 73 -1.22 -12.10 7.26
C PRO A 73 -2.69 -11.98 6.81
N GLN A 74 -3.39 -13.12 6.72
CA GLN A 74 -4.79 -13.19 6.26
C GLN A 74 -5.80 -13.45 7.39
N GLU A 75 -5.37 -13.33 8.64
CA GLU A 75 -6.23 -13.40 9.81
C GLU A 75 -5.55 -12.73 11.00
N ASN A 76 -6.34 -12.24 11.96
CA ASN A 76 -5.89 -11.67 13.23
C ASN A 76 -4.82 -10.57 13.10
N CYS A 77 -4.84 -9.80 12.00
CA CYS A 77 -3.90 -8.71 11.76
C CYS A 77 -4.51 -7.38 12.22
N PHE A 78 -3.98 -6.81 13.31
CA PHE A 78 -4.50 -5.58 13.93
C PHE A 78 -3.43 -4.47 13.95
N VAL A 79 -2.90 -4.15 12.77
CA VAL A 79 -1.87 -3.11 12.58
C VAL A 79 -2.39 -1.98 11.70
N ASN A 80 -1.83 -0.79 11.86
CA ASN A 80 -2.04 0.32 10.94
C ASN A 80 -0.79 0.52 10.05
N ILE A 81 -0.94 1.27 8.96
CA ILE A 81 0.16 1.73 8.10
C ILE A 81 0.06 3.24 8.04
N PHE A 82 1.13 3.93 8.43
CA PHE A 82 1.16 5.39 8.39
C PHE A 82 1.37 5.93 6.98
N ARG A 83 1.07 7.22 6.80
CA ARG A 83 1.01 7.89 5.50
C ARG A 83 2.32 7.81 4.71
N ASP A 84 3.45 7.95 5.41
CA ASP A 84 4.80 7.91 4.81
C ASP A 84 5.48 6.54 4.98
N ALA A 85 4.75 5.53 5.48
CA ALA A 85 5.28 4.19 5.75
C ALA A 85 5.17 3.26 4.54
N MET A 86 5.14 3.81 3.32
CA MET A 86 5.11 3.08 2.06
C MET A 86 5.99 3.79 1.04
N CYS A 87 6.75 3.03 0.26
CA CYS A 87 7.60 3.56 -0.80
C CYS A 87 7.81 2.50 -1.89
N VAL A 88 7.99 2.94 -3.14
CA VAL A 88 8.36 2.12 -4.30
C VAL A 88 9.76 2.43 -4.79
N ASP A 89 10.47 1.43 -5.33
CA ASP A 89 11.75 1.65 -5.99
C ASP A 89 11.60 1.91 -7.50
N GLN A 90 12.72 2.09 -8.20
CA GLN A 90 12.75 2.27 -9.66
C GLN A 90 13.30 1.06 -10.42
N MET A 91 13.37 -0.11 -9.78
CA MET A 91 13.85 -1.35 -10.40
C MET A 91 12.83 -1.88 -11.42
N ASP A 92 13.23 -2.89 -12.19
CA ASP A 92 12.36 -3.62 -13.11
C ASP A 92 12.52 -5.13 -12.87
N PRO A 93 11.54 -5.82 -12.24
CA PRO A 93 10.27 -5.29 -11.72
C PRO A 93 10.44 -4.29 -10.57
N CYS A 94 9.47 -3.38 -10.44
CA CYS A 94 9.40 -2.40 -9.35
C CYS A 94 9.21 -3.12 -8.00
N GLY A 95 10.03 -2.75 -7.02
CA GLY A 95 9.85 -3.13 -5.62
C GLY A 95 8.85 -2.22 -4.91
N ILE A 96 8.09 -2.80 -3.98
CA ILE A 96 7.16 -2.08 -3.11
C ILE A 96 7.44 -2.45 -1.66
N TYR A 97 7.49 -1.46 -0.78
CA TYR A 97 7.89 -1.61 0.60
C TYR A 97 6.90 -0.89 1.50
N PHE A 98 6.53 -1.49 2.63
CA PHE A 98 5.73 -0.79 3.62
C PHE A 98 6.02 -1.25 5.05
N GLY A 99 5.88 -0.33 5.99
CA GLY A 99 6.06 -0.54 7.42
C GLY A 99 4.74 -0.55 8.16
N THR A 100 4.64 -1.37 9.20
CA THR A 100 3.44 -1.46 10.04
C THR A 100 3.66 -0.79 11.40
N THR A 101 2.56 -0.40 12.07
CA THR A 101 2.62 0.02 13.48
C THR A 101 3.04 -1.11 14.43
N GLY A 102 2.96 -2.37 13.98
CA GLY A 102 3.42 -3.55 14.70
C GLY A 102 4.93 -3.82 14.59
N GLY A 103 5.68 -2.98 13.86
CA GLY A 103 7.14 -3.08 13.79
C GLY A 103 7.67 -4.03 12.71
N GLN A 104 6.83 -4.45 11.76
CA GLN A 104 7.27 -5.19 10.58
C GLN A 104 7.53 -4.25 9.41
N VAL A 105 8.50 -4.61 8.56
CA VAL A 105 8.66 -4.05 7.22
C VAL A 105 8.48 -5.17 6.21
N TYR A 106 7.50 -5.02 5.33
CA TYR A 106 7.23 -5.93 4.23
C TYR A 106 7.83 -5.38 2.93
N ALA A 107 8.31 -6.29 2.09
CA ALA A 107 8.83 -5.98 0.77
C ALA A 107 8.28 -6.96 -0.27
N SER A 108 7.96 -6.43 -1.43
CA SER A 108 7.78 -7.15 -2.69
C SER A 108 8.84 -6.67 -3.67
N ASN A 109 9.42 -7.59 -4.44
CA ASN A 109 10.38 -7.31 -5.52
C ASN A 109 9.86 -7.80 -6.88
N ASP A 110 8.55 -8.00 -6.99
CA ASP A 110 7.86 -8.59 -8.14
C ASP A 110 6.59 -7.81 -8.51
N GLY A 111 6.56 -6.49 -8.27
CA GLY A 111 5.40 -5.65 -8.60
C GLY A 111 4.17 -5.90 -7.71
N GLY A 112 4.38 -6.45 -6.52
CA GLY A 112 3.35 -6.71 -5.51
C GLY A 112 2.75 -8.13 -5.57
N GLU A 113 3.22 -8.99 -6.46
CA GLU A 113 2.71 -10.36 -6.62
C GLU A 113 2.99 -11.25 -5.40
N SER A 114 4.09 -11.01 -4.69
CA SER A 114 4.39 -11.67 -3.41
C SER A 114 5.16 -10.80 -2.43
N TRP A 115 4.95 -11.05 -1.14
CA TRP A 115 5.47 -10.24 -0.05
C TRP A 115 6.27 -11.07 0.94
N ASN A 116 7.33 -10.47 1.49
CA ASN A 116 8.11 -11.03 2.58
C ASN A 116 8.29 -9.98 3.68
N ALA A 117 8.16 -10.39 4.95
CA ALA A 117 8.62 -9.55 6.05
C ALA A 117 10.15 -9.60 6.10
N ILE A 118 10.80 -8.49 5.75
CA ILE A 118 12.27 -8.39 5.71
C ILE A 118 12.86 -7.87 7.03
N VAL A 119 12.02 -7.25 7.87
CA VAL A 119 12.37 -6.81 9.22
C VAL A 119 11.18 -7.08 10.15
N HIS A 120 11.48 -7.42 11.40
CA HIS A 120 10.51 -7.64 12.48
C HIS A 120 11.01 -6.98 13.79
N ASP A 121 10.11 -6.89 14.78
CA ASP A 121 10.39 -6.43 16.15
C ASP A 121 10.95 -5.00 16.29
N LEU A 122 10.61 -4.11 15.36
CA LEU A 122 10.84 -2.68 15.53
C LEU A 122 9.78 -2.04 16.44
N PRO A 123 10.03 -0.83 16.96
CA PRO A 123 8.95 0.09 17.30
C PRO A 123 8.06 0.37 16.08
N SER A 124 6.90 1.03 16.29
CA SER A 124 6.01 1.42 15.18
C SER A 124 6.77 2.17 14.09
N VAL A 125 6.63 1.71 12.84
CA VAL A 125 7.32 2.28 11.67
C VAL A 125 6.53 3.48 11.16
N TYR A 126 7.10 4.68 11.30
CA TYR A 126 6.45 5.92 10.86
C TYR A 126 6.67 6.24 9.38
N SER A 127 7.84 5.88 8.86
CA SER A 127 8.21 6.13 7.47
C SER A 127 9.11 5.02 6.95
N VAL A 128 8.98 4.74 5.66
CA VAL A 128 9.84 3.85 4.88
C VAL A 128 10.26 4.62 3.63
N GLU A 129 11.56 4.64 3.35
CA GLU A 129 12.13 5.27 2.16
C GLU A 129 13.09 4.29 1.51
N VAL A 130 13.11 4.27 0.18
CA VAL A 130 13.99 3.37 -0.58
C VAL A 130 14.95 4.18 -1.43
N GLN A 131 16.14 3.63 -1.66
CA GLN A 131 17.10 4.21 -2.57
C GLN A 131 17.78 3.11 -3.38
N THR A 132 17.79 3.27 -4.69
CA THR A 132 18.64 2.47 -5.57
C THR A 132 20.05 3.04 -5.53
N LEU A 133 21.02 2.19 -5.19
CA LEU A 133 22.44 2.55 -5.20
C LEU A 133 23.05 2.17 -6.56
N PRO A 134 24.02 2.95 -7.06
CA PRO A 134 24.72 2.67 -8.32
C PRO A 134 25.63 1.44 -8.26
#